data_AF-A0A954WNR8-F1
#
_entry.id   AF-A0A954WNR8-F1
#
_cell.length_a   1.000
_cell.length_b   1.000
_cell.length_c   1.000
_cell.angle_alpha   90.00
_cell.angle_beta   90.00
_cell.angle_gamma   90.00
#
_symmetry.space_group_name_H-M   'P 1'
#
loop_
_entity.id
_entity.type
_entity.pdbx_description
1 polymer ?
#
loop_
_entity_poly.entity_id
_entity_poly.type
_entity_poly.pdbx_seq_one_letter_code
_entity_poly.pdbx_strand_id
1 'polypeptide(L)'
;MKKHVVIFEARGGTDKGEYGYRPDSKPIIDSLANRGWTSEIIFYCDEDRGEIYRYTCENAGAYVSRVNPGNLPSEVGYFQMLRELVKHGVIGLPHPDAMINYGAKNAVEKLKGTDIVPEDVSCYYDFETFKSEFPKSLARGVRVAKQNRGSTGEGIWRVEVVDAESNGAPVDLSHQVKCTEAKDNHVEIMPLGDFIDFCVQYLDGDGGMILDMPFLERIKEGEIRVFMLRNSVVNIVHKKPAESPDAFSATLFSGAKYSYESPDKWPDLVALVNKNVSVIRQRLGNYDLPPGRLHVKS
;
A
#
# COMPACT_ATOMS: atom_id res chain seq x y z
N MET A 1 -24.47 21.74 6.33
CA MET A 1 -23.14 21.32 5.85
C MET A 1 -22.65 22.35 4.84
N LYS A 2 -21.42 22.87 5.00
CA LYS A 2 -20.82 23.82 4.05
C LYS A 2 -20.63 23.11 2.70
N LYS A 3 -21.03 23.74 1.59
CA LYS A 3 -20.90 23.18 0.23
C LYS A 3 -19.56 23.53 -0.44
N HIS A 4 -18.51 23.51 0.37
CA HIS A 4 -17.14 23.80 -0.07
C HIS A 4 -16.24 22.61 0.29
N VAL A 5 -15.39 22.21 -0.67
CA VAL A 5 -14.45 21.09 -0.53
C VAL A 5 -13.02 21.57 -0.71
N VAL A 6 -12.17 21.31 0.28
CA VAL A 6 -10.72 21.53 0.14
C VAL A 6 -10.08 20.26 -0.42
N ILE A 7 -9.33 20.39 -1.52
CA ILE A 7 -8.53 19.29 -2.08
C ILE A 7 -7.08 19.50 -1.62
N PHE A 8 -6.61 18.64 -0.72
CA PHE A 8 -5.24 18.70 -0.24
C PHE A 8 -4.29 18.07 -1.25
N GLU A 9 -3.29 18.84 -1.66
CA GLU A 9 -2.17 18.43 -2.51
C GLU A 9 -0.84 18.65 -1.80
N ALA A 10 0.23 18.09 -2.35
CA ALA A 10 1.59 18.35 -1.88
C ALA A 10 2.48 18.65 -3.09
N ARG A 11 3.47 19.52 -2.91
CA ARG A 11 4.47 19.79 -3.94
C ARG A 11 5.47 18.62 -4.02
N GLY A 12 5.99 18.38 -5.23
CA GLY A 12 6.91 17.28 -5.48
C GLY A 12 6.23 15.92 -5.67
N GLY A 13 7.04 14.95 -6.11
CA GLY A 13 6.60 13.62 -6.51
C GLY A 13 6.46 13.43 -8.02
N THR A 14 6.48 12.17 -8.44
CA THR A 14 6.39 11.76 -9.85
C THR A 14 4.94 11.66 -10.35
N ASP A 15 3.97 11.94 -9.48
CA ASP A 15 2.54 11.82 -9.72
C ASP A 15 1.85 13.15 -10.08
N LYS A 16 2.62 14.23 -10.27
CA LYS A 16 2.13 15.58 -10.53
C LYS A 16 2.14 15.92 -12.02
N GLY A 17 1.15 16.67 -12.47
CA GLY A 17 1.09 17.23 -13.82
C GLY A 17 1.80 18.59 -13.93
N GLU A 18 1.62 19.26 -15.07
CA GLU A 18 2.22 20.56 -15.41
C GLU A 18 1.98 21.65 -14.33
N TYR A 19 0.81 21.63 -13.68
CA TYR A 19 0.43 22.63 -12.68
C TYR A 19 0.84 22.28 -11.24
N GLY A 20 1.59 21.18 -11.06
CA GLY A 20 2.11 20.75 -9.77
C GLY A 20 1.11 20.06 -8.83
N TYR A 21 -0.12 19.80 -9.29
CA TYR A 21 -1.10 18.92 -8.64
C TYR A 21 -1.35 17.67 -9.50
N ARG A 22 -2.02 16.64 -8.95
CA ARG A 22 -2.31 15.41 -9.70
C ARG A 22 -3.25 15.66 -10.88
N PRO A 23 -3.07 15.00 -12.04
CA PRO A 23 -3.94 15.19 -13.21
C PRO A 23 -5.43 14.98 -12.93
N ASP A 24 -5.79 14.16 -11.93
CA ASP A 24 -7.18 13.90 -11.55
C ASP A 24 -7.81 14.95 -10.62
N SER A 25 -7.04 15.87 -10.05
CA SER A 25 -7.56 16.90 -9.14
C SER A 25 -8.47 17.92 -9.85
N LYS A 26 -8.13 18.33 -11.08
CA LYS A 26 -8.99 19.25 -11.87
C LYS A 26 -10.33 18.60 -12.29
N PRO A 27 -10.36 17.36 -12.82
CA PRO A 27 -11.61 16.63 -13.04
C PRO A 27 -12.49 16.50 -11.79
N ILE A 28 -11.90 16.33 -10.59
CA ILE A 28 -12.65 16.31 -9.33
C ILE A 28 -13.33 17.66 -9.08
N ILE A 29 -12.61 18.78 -9.24
CA ILE A 29 -13.13 20.14 -9.09
C ILE A 29 -14.30 20.39 -10.05
N ASP A 30 -14.14 20.04 -11.32
CA ASP A 30 -15.19 20.24 -12.33
C ASP A 30 -16.44 19.41 -12.02
N SER A 31 -16.23 18.18 -11.55
CA SER A 31 -17.32 17.29 -11.11
C SER A 31 -18.08 17.83 -9.89
N LEU A 32 -17.39 18.50 -8.96
CA LEU A 32 -17.99 19.18 -7.81
C LEU A 32 -18.77 20.43 -8.25
N ALA A 33 -18.18 21.26 -9.12
CA ALA A 33 -18.82 22.46 -9.66
C ALA A 33 -20.13 22.12 -10.39
N ASN A 34 -20.13 21.08 -11.23
CA ASN A 34 -21.33 20.58 -11.91
C ASN A 34 -22.43 20.09 -10.96
N ARG A 35 -22.10 19.82 -9.69
CA ARG A 35 -23.04 19.44 -8.63
C ARG A 35 -23.41 20.60 -7.71
N GLY A 36 -22.99 21.83 -8.04
CA GLY A 36 -23.25 23.03 -7.24
C GLY A 36 -22.42 23.11 -5.95
N TRP A 37 -21.23 22.49 -5.94
CA TRP A 37 -20.25 22.63 -4.87
C TRP A 37 -19.10 23.52 -5.32
N THR A 38 -18.55 24.29 -4.39
CA THR A 38 -17.28 25.00 -4.62
C THR A 38 -16.13 24.14 -4.12
N SER A 39 -14.94 24.35 -4.68
CA SER A 39 -13.75 23.64 -4.24
C SER A 39 -12.48 24.39 -4.61
N GLU A 40 -11.43 24.17 -3.85
CA GLU A 40 -10.10 24.71 -4.12
C GLU A 40 -9.01 23.70 -3.81
N ILE A 41 -7.82 23.93 -4.34
CA ILE A 41 -6.62 23.14 -4.03
C ILE A 41 -5.81 23.90 -3.00
N ILE A 42 -5.50 23.24 -1.89
CA ILE A 42 -4.55 23.74 -0.90
C ILE A 42 -3.34 22.81 -0.89
N PHE A 43 -2.16 23.39 -1.11
CA PHE A 43 -0.90 22.67 -0.99
C PHE A 43 -0.50 22.61 0.48
N TYR A 44 -0.42 21.40 1.01
CA TYR A 44 0.00 21.15 2.38
C TYR A 44 1.50 21.44 2.54
N CYS A 45 1.83 22.21 3.57
CA CYS A 45 3.17 22.43 4.11
C CYS A 45 3.04 22.33 5.64
N ASP A 46 3.99 21.69 6.32
CA ASP A 46 3.86 21.46 7.77
C ASP A 46 3.98 22.78 8.55
N GLU A 47 4.77 23.71 8.03
CA GLU A 47 4.97 25.07 8.54
C GLU A 47 3.64 25.85 8.60
N ASP A 48 2.75 25.63 7.62
CA ASP A 48 1.46 26.32 7.51
C ASP A 48 0.29 25.49 8.09
N ARG A 49 0.57 24.34 8.72
CA ARG A 49 -0.45 23.37 9.17
C ARG A 49 -1.56 24.01 9.99
N GLY A 50 -1.20 24.91 10.91
CA GLY A 50 -2.17 25.60 11.76
C GLY A 50 -3.10 26.56 10.99
N GLU A 51 -2.61 27.21 9.94
CA GLU A 51 -3.41 28.09 9.09
C GLU A 51 -4.33 27.28 8.17
N ILE A 52 -3.79 26.24 7.54
CA ILE A 52 -4.54 25.31 6.69
C ILE A 52 -5.69 24.68 7.49
N TYR A 53 -5.42 24.23 8.72
CA TYR A 53 -6.43 23.67 9.61
C TYR A 53 -7.55 24.67 9.89
N ARG A 54 -7.22 25.87 10.38
CA ARG A 54 -8.22 26.91 10.73
C ARG A 54 -9.07 27.28 9.52
N TYR A 55 -8.43 27.57 8.39
CA TYR A 55 -9.12 27.91 7.15
C TYR A 55 -10.07 26.80 6.71
N THR A 56 -9.63 25.54 6.75
CA THR A 56 -10.46 24.40 6.36
C THR A 56 -11.65 24.23 7.29
N CYS A 57 -11.46 24.34 8.61
CA CYS A 57 -12.56 24.31 9.58
C CYS A 57 -13.58 25.43 9.36
N GLU A 58 -13.12 26.64 9.04
CA GLU A 58 -13.97 27.81 8.83
C GLU A 58 -14.76 27.75 7.51
N ASN A 59 -14.19 27.17 6.46
CA ASN A 59 -14.76 27.29 5.11
C ASN A 59 -15.31 25.98 4.53
N ALA A 60 -14.72 24.83 4.88
CA ALA A 60 -15.02 23.56 4.21
C ALA A 60 -15.99 22.67 5.00
N GLY A 61 -16.83 21.92 4.26
CA GLY A 61 -17.66 20.85 4.82
C GLY A 61 -17.02 19.48 4.66
N ALA A 62 -16.08 19.35 3.73
CA ALA A 62 -15.34 18.14 3.44
C ALA A 62 -13.94 18.46 2.91
N TYR A 63 -13.05 17.49 2.95
CA TYR A 63 -11.79 17.52 2.23
C TYR A 63 -11.58 16.26 1.40
N VAL A 64 -10.77 16.37 0.33
CA VAL A 64 -10.24 15.24 -0.43
C VAL A 64 -8.72 15.21 -0.29
N SER A 65 -8.16 14.13 0.25
CA SER A 65 -6.71 13.99 0.31
C SER A 65 -6.16 13.43 -1.01
N ARG A 66 -5.36 14.23 -1.71
CA ARG A 66 -4.60 13.83 -2.91
C ARG A 66 -3.10 13.80 -2.66
N VAL A 67 -2.70 13.94 -1.40
CA VAL A 67 -1.30 13.83 -0.96
C VAL A 67 -0.89 12.35 -0.94
N ASN A 68 0.25 12.04 -1.55
CA ASN A 68 0.96 10.79 -1.26
C ASN A 68 1.78 11.04 0.01
N PRO A 69 1.54 10.34 1.15
CA PRO A 69 2.29 10.59 2.37
C PRO A 69 3.80 10.43 2.19
N GLY A 70 4.25 9.51 1.33
CA GLY A 70 5.67 9.32 1.00
C GLY A 70 6.32 10.47 0.21
N ASN A 71 5.55 11.47 -0.25
CA ASN A 71 6.10 12.69 -0.85
C ASN A 71 6.34 13.80 0.20
N LEU A 72 5.90 13.61 1.44
CA LEU A 72 6.11 14.58 2.53
C LEU A 72 7.42 14.29 3.26
N PRO A 73 8.13 15.30 3.78
CA PRO A 73 9.26 15.10 4.69
C PRO A 73 8.86 14.32 5.95
N SER A 74 7.64 14.55 6.43
CA SER A 74 7.03 13.81 7.54
C SER A 74 5.52 13.73 7.34
N GLU A 75 4.95 12.53 7.47
CA GLU A 75 3.51 12.30 7.40
C GLU A 75 2.78 12.59 8.71
N VAL A 76 3.50 12.76 9.83
CA VAL A 76 2.92 12.84 11.19
C VAL A 76 2.00 14.04 11.33
N GLY A 77 2.50 15.23 10.99
CA GLY A 77 1.73 16.47 11.08
C GLY A 77 0.51 16.45 10.16
N TYR A 78 0.65 15.87 8.97
CA TYR A 78 -0.43 15.78 8.00
C TYR A 78 -1.59 14.92 8.54
N PHE A 79 -1.29 13.72 9.04
CA PHE A 79 -2.33 12.85 9.60
C PHE A 79 -2.92 13.39 10.90
N GLN A 80 -2.13 14.08 11.73
CA GLN A 80 -2.65 14.80 12.91
C GLN A 80 -3.69 15.85 12.49
N MET A 81 -3.36 16.72 11.53
CA MET A 81 -4.29 17.72 11.00
C MET A 81 -5.57 17.08 10.45
N LEU A 82 -5.46 16.03 9.63
CA LEU A 82 -6.63 15.35 9.07
C LEU A 82 -7.55 14.78 10.16
N ARG A 83 -6.98 14.19 11.23
CA ARG A 83 -7.76 13.68 12.37
C ARG A 83 -8.46 14.81 13.12
N GLU A 84 -7.79 15.94 13.32
CA GLU A 84 -8.39 17.12 13.95
C GLU A 84 -9.53 17.71 13.11
N LEU A 85 -9.37 17.78 11.79
CA LEU A 85 -10.43 18.21 10.86
C LEU A 85 -11.67 17.32 10.99
N VAL A 86 -11.49 15.99 10.98
CA VAL A 86 -12.61 15.07 11.16
C VAL A 86 -13.24 15.21 12.54
N LYS A 87 -12.44 15.35 13.60
CA LYS A 87 -12.93 15.60 14.96
C LYS A 87 -13.75 16.90 15.05
N HIS A 88 -13.41 17.92 14.26
CA HIS A 88 -14.15 19.18 14.14
C HIS A 88 -15.41 19.07 13.26
N GLY A 89 -15.65 17.92 12.63
CA GLY A 89 -16.84 17.66 11.81
C GLY A 89 -16.66 17.89 10.32
N VAL A 90 -15.43 18.12 9.83
CA VAL A 90 -15.12 18.13 8.40
C VAL A 90 -15.09 16.70 7.87
N ILE A 91 -15.85 16.40 6.82
CA ILE A 91 -15.91 15.05 6.25
C ILE A 91 -14.62 14.73 5.48
N GLY A 92 -13.91 13.67 5.89
CA GLY A 92 -12.70 13.21 5.20
C GLY A 92 -12.99 12.21 4.08
N LEU A 93 -12.49 12.50 2.87
CA LEU A 93 -12.59 11.62 1.71
C LEU A 93 -11.18 11.23 1.20
N PRO A 94 -10.59 10.14 1.71
CA PRO A 94 -11.08 9.26 2.78
C PRO A 94 -10.79 9.77 4.21
N HIS A 95 -11.38 9.09 5.19
CA HIS A 95 -11.04 9.25 6.62
C HIS A 95 -9.55 8.94 6.84
N PRO A 96 -8.81 9.69 7.69
CA PRO A 96 -7.37 9.51 7.85
C PRO A 96 -7.00 8.11 8.35
N ASP A 97 -7.78 7.55 9.28
CA ASP A 97 -7.52 6.19 9.77
C ASP A 97 -7.80 5.10 8.71
N ALA A 98 -8.67 5.37 7.73
CA ALA A 98 -8.81 4.48 6.58
C ALA A 98 -7.56 4.53 5.70
N MET A 99 -6.95 5.71 5.48
CA MET A 99 -5.70 5.83 4.72
C MET A 99 -4.58 5.02 5.36
N ILE A 100 -4.43 5.12 6.69
CA ILE A 100 -3.40 4.42 7.45
C ILE A 100 -3.64 2.92 7.43
N ASN A 101 -4.86 2.47 7.75
CA ASN A 101 -5.17 1.04 7.84
C ASN A 101 -5.06 0.32 6.49
N TYR A 102 -5.46 0.95 5.39
CA TYR A 102 -5.37 0.36 4.05
C TYR A 102 -3.97 0.50 3.43
N GLY A 103 -3.17 1.47 3.89
CA GLY A 103 -1.79 1.66 3.46
C GLY A 103 -0.80 0.72 4.15
N ALA A 104 -1.08 0.31 5.39
CA ALA A 104 -0.20 -0.54 6.18
C ALA A 104 -0.10 -1.97 5.62
N LYS A 105 1.11 -2.56 5.65
CA LYS A 105 1.34 -3.92 5.14
C LYS A 105 0.68 -5.00 5.99
N ASN A 106 0.40 -4.74 7.28
CA ASN A 106 -0.33 -5.68 8.14
C ASN A 106 -1.81 -5.81 7.73
N ALA A 107 -2.31 -4.98 6.81
CA ALA A 107 -3.60 -5.21 6.18
C ALA A 107 -3.67 -6.62 5.56
N VAL A 108 -2.57 -7.13 5.02
CA VAL A 108 -2.51 -8.49 4.45
C VAL A 108 -2.80 -9.54 5.52
N GLU A 109 -2.15 -9.44 6.68
CA GLU A 109 -2.41 -10.37 7.78
C GLU A 109 -3.82 -10.24 8.35
N LYS A 110 -4.33 -9.01 8.50
CA LYS A 110 -5.70 -8.75 8.97
C LYS A 110 -6.74 -9.38 8.05
N LEU A 111 -6.41 -9.66 6.79
CA LEU A 111 -7.31 -10.26 5.81
C LEU A 111 -7.24 -11.79 5.74
N LYS A 112 -6.42 -12.48 6.55
CA LYS A 112 -6.40 -13.96 6.66
C LYS A 112 -7.80 -14.60 6.75
N GLY A 113 -8.06 -15.73 6.10
CA GLY A 113 -9.41 -16.29 6.01
C GLY A 113 -10.32 -15.63 4.98
N THR A 114 -9.77 -14.78 4.10
CA THR A 114 -10.46 -14.28 2.91
C THR A 114 -9.84 -14.89 1.66
N ASP A 115 -10.58 -14.86 0.55
CA ASP A 115 -10.13 -15.43 -0.72
C ASP A 115 -9.09 -14.54 -1.45
N ILE A 116 -8.62 -13.46 -0.83
CA ILE A 116 -7.76 -12.43 -1.46
C ILE A 116 -6.34 -12.36 -0.89
N VAL A 117 -6.05 -13.12 0.17
CA VAL A 117 -4.70 -13.22 0.77
C VAL A 117 -4.40 -14.67 1.14
N PRO A 118 -3.12 -15.09 1.15
CA PRO A 118 -2.73 -16.39 1.67
C PRO A 118 -2.96 -16.49 3.17
N GLU A 119 -3.16 -17.71 3.69
CA GLU A 119 -3.24 -17.93 5.13
C GLU A 119 -1.88 -17.89 5.83
N ASP A 120 -0.83 -18.35 5.16
CA ASP A 120 0.53 -18.42 5.70
C ASP A 120 1.24 -17.05 5.67
N VAL A 121 0.63 -16.05 6.28
CA VAL A 121 1.15 -14.70 6.43
C VAL A 121 1.52 -14.47 7.89
N SER A 122 2.50 -13.63 8.21
CA SER A 122 2.79 -13.20 9.58
C SER A 122 3.27 -11.76 9.58
N CYS A 123 2.95 -10.98 10.62
CA CYS A 123 3.61 -9.70 10.86
C CYS A 123 4.43 -9.77 12.14
N TYR A 124 5.69 -9.34 12.05
CA TYR A 124 6.61 -9.27 13.18
C TYR A 124 6.81 -7.83 13.59
N TYR A 125 6.73 -7.57 14.90
CA TYR A 125 6.80 -6.23 15.48
C TYR A 125 8.06 -6.02 16.34
N ASP A 126 8.83 -7.09 16.54
CA ASP A 126 10.08 -7.08 17.28
C ASP A 126 11.06 -8.07 16.66
N PHE A 127 12.34 -7.82 16.91
CA PHE A 127 13.43 -8.56 16.31
C PHE A 127 13.49 -10.02 16.78
N GLU A 128 13.23 -10.28 18.06
CA GLU A 128 13.34 -11.62 18.64
C GLU A 128 12.28 -12.57 18.06
N THR A 129 11.04 -12.08 17.90
CA THR A 129 9.97 -12.83 17.22
C THR A 129 10.33 -13.06 15.75
N PHE A 130 10.84 -12.04 15.04
CA PHE A 130 11.24 -12.23 13.64
C PHE A 130 12.36 -13.26 13.49
N LYS A 131 13.41 -13.15 14.29
CA LYS A 131 14.58 -14.06 14.28
C LYS A 131 14.21 -15.50 14.60
N SER A 132 13.22 -15.72 15.45
CA SER A 132 12.79 -17.07 15.85
C SER A 132 11.76 -17.69 14.89
N GLU A 133 10.88 -16.90 14.28
CA GLU A 133 9.77 -17.41 13.45
C GLU A 133 10.08 -17.41 11.94
N PHE A 134 10.82 -16.42 11.43
CA PHE A 134 11.12 -16.34 9.99
C PHE A 134 11.90 -17.55 9.46
N PRO A 135 12.89 -18.13 10.18
CA PRO A 135 13.53 -19.36 9.73
C PRO A 135 12.57 -20.55 9.61
N LYS A 136 11.50 -20.59 10.43
CA LYS A 136 10.46 -21.62 10.38
C LYS A 136 9.53 -21.43 9.19
N SER A 137 9.20 -20.17 8.86
CA SER A 137 8.39 -19.88 7.68
C SER A 137 9.16 -20.10 6.39
N LEU A 138 10.44 -19.71 6.35
CA LEU A 138 11.34 -19.93 5.22
C LEU A 138 11.58 -21.42 4.93
N ALA A 139 11.55 -22.26 5.97
CA ALA A 139 11.57 -23.71 5.79
C ALA A 139 10.35 -24.23 5.00
N ARG A 140 9.21 -23.53 4.95
CA ARG A 140 8.05 -23.98 4.16
C ARG A 140 8.17 -23.66 2.66
N GLY A 141 9.17 -22.89 2.26
CA GLY A 141 9.39 -22.48 0.88
C GLY A 141 9.77 -21.00 0.76
N VAL A 142 9.88 -20.52 -0.48
CA VAL A 142 10.29 -19.14 -0.78
C VAL A 142 9.35 -18.13 -0.12
N ARG A 143 9.93 -17.15 0.57
CA ARG A 143 9.18 -16.11 1.29
C ARG A 143 9.35 -14.74 0.65
N VAL A 144 8.42 -13.86 0.96
CA VAL A 144 8.54 -12.43 0.70
C VAL A 144 8.44 -11.68 2.02
N ALA A 145 9.56 -11.07 2.44
CA ALA A 145 9.62 -10.18 3.59
C ALA A 145 9.42 -8.72 3.14
N LYS A 146 8.59 -7.95 3.83
CA LYS A 146 8.28 -6.55 3.46
C LYS A 146 8.28 -5.64 4.66
N GLN A 147 8.97 -4.51 4.55
CA GLN A 147 8.81 -3.41 5.49
C GLN A 147 7.43 -2.75 5.36
N ASN A 148 6.95 -2.14 6.44
CA ASN A 148 5.68 -1.41 6.43
C ASN A 148 5.71 -0.16 5.54
N ARG A 149 6.78 0.64 5.70
CA ARG A 149 6.98 1.93 5.05
C ARG A 149 7.93 1.77 3.87
N GLY A 150 7.38 1.76 2.66
CA GLY A 150 8.19 1.64 1.45
C GLY A 150 7.33 1.81 0.22
N SER A 151 7.87 2.51 -0.78
CA SER A 151 7.21 2.67 -2.09
C SER A 151 8.02 1.97 -3.17
N THR A 152 7.34 1.61 -4.27
CA THR A 152 8.01 1.19 -5.51
C THR A 152 8.94 -0.02 -5.37
N GLY A 153 8.69 -0.90 -4.40
CA GLY A 153 9.46 -2.14 -4.23
C GLY A 153 10.56 -2.08 -3.16
N GLU A 154 10.80 -0.91 -2.57
CA GLU A 154 11.81 -0.73 -1.52
C GLU A 154 11.46 -1.51 -0.24
N GLY A 155 12.44 -2.26 0.27
CA GLY A 155 12.32 -3.18 1.40
C GLY A 155 11.29 -4.28 1.19
N ILE A 156 11.11 -4.72 -0.07
CA ILE A 156 10.35 -5.91 -0.43
C ILE A 156 11.33 -6.95 -0.96
N TRP A 157 11.60 -7.98 -0.16
CA TRP A 157 12.62 -8.98 -0.42
C TRP A 157 11.98 -10.33 -0.71
N ARG A 158 12.33 -10.93 -1.85
CA ARG A 158 12.15 -12.38 -2.08
C ARG A 158 13.33 -13.09 -1.45
N VAL A 159 13.07 -14.07 -0.58
CA VAL A 159 14.10 -14.80 0.18
C VAL A 159 13.98 -16.30 -0.12
N GLU A 160 15.07 -16.86 -0.61
CA GLU A 160 15.16 -18.25 -1.06
C GLU A 160 16.34 -18.94 -0.36
N VAL A 161 16.13 -20.16 0.13
CA VAL A 161 17.24 -20.97 0.69
C VAL A 161 18.09 -21.50 -0.46
N VAL A 162 19.42 -21.33 -0.39
CA VAL A 162 20.35 -21.83 -1.40
C VAL A 162 20.62 -23.32 -1.17
N ASP A 163 20.62 -24.11 -2.25
CA ASP A 163 21.05 -25.52 -2.28
C ASP A 163 20.44 -26.45 -1.21
N ALA A 164 19.24 -26.14 -0.72
CA ALA A 164 18.57 -26.96 0.30
C ALA A 164 17.21 -27.48 -0.17
N GLU A 165 17.02 -28.80 -0.05
CA GLU A 165 15.69 -29.38 0.07
C GLU A 165 15.22 -29.17 1.51
N SER A 166 14.13 -28.44 1.70
CA SER A 166 13.58 -28.24 3.04
C SER A 166 13.15 -29.58 3.64
N ASN A 167 13.66 -29.90 4.83
CA ASN A 167 13.23 -31.02 5.64
C ASN A 167 12.13 -30.62 6.66
N GLY A 168 11.59 -29.41 6.56
CA GLY A 168 10.59 -28.87 7.49
C GLY A 168 11.15 -28.39 8.83
N ALA A 169 12.46 -28.52 9.09
CA ALA A 169 13.12 -27.92 10.24
C ALA A 169 13.42 -26.43 9.99
N PRO A 170 13.53 -25.59 11.04
CA PRO A 170 13.90 -24.19 10.88
C PRO A 170 15.25 -24.06 10.15
N VAL A 171 15.36 -23.12 9.21
CA VAL A 171 16.61 -22.86 8.47
C VAL A 171 17.68 -22.33 9.43
N ASP A 172 18.90 -22.87 9.36
CA ASP A 172 20.00 -22.41 10.21
C ASP A 172 20.42 -20.97 9.84
N LEU A 173 20.75 -20.15 10.84
CA LEU A 173 21.13 -18.75 10.62
C LEU A 173 22.43 -18.60 9.81
N SER A 174 23.31 -19.60 9.83
CA SER A 174 24.53 -19.62 9.01
C SER A 174 24.29 -20.06 7.56
N HIS A 175 23.10 -20.58 7.25
CA HIS A 175 22.77 -21.09 5.92
C HIS A 175 22.63 -19.94 4.91
N GLN A 176 23.09 -20.16 3.68
CA GLN A 176 23.06 -19.15 2.64
C GLN A 176 21.64 -18.98 2.08
N VAL A 177 21.21 -17.73 1.95
CA VAL A 177 19.95 -17.34 1.32
C VAL A 177 20.20 -16.39 0.16
N LYS A 178 19.42 -16.55 -0.91
CA LYS A 178 19.34 -15.61 -2.03
C LYS A 178 18.22 -14.61 -1.73
N CYS A 179 18.58 -13.35 -1.60
CA CYS A 179 17.70 -12.23 -1.33
C CYS A 179 17.60 -11.36 -2.58
N THR A 180 16.39 -11.17 -3.14
CA THR A 180 16.16 -10.30 -4.31
C THR A 180 15.23 -9.16 -3.93
N GLU A 181 15.67 -7.90 -4.05
CA GLU A 181 14.83 -6.73 -3.74
C GLU A 181 13.94 -6.35 -4.93
N ALA A 182 12.66 -6.08 -4.69
CA ALA A 182 11.72 -5.70 -5.75
C ALA A 182 11.96 -4.30 -6.33
N LYS A 183 12.80 -3.47 -5.69
CA LYS A 183 13.09 -2.09 -6.09
C LYS A 183 13.75 -2.03 -7.47
N ASP A 184 14.78 -2.84 -7.68
CA ASP A 184 15.58 -2.89 -8.90
C ASP A 184 15.93 -4.33 -9.34
N ASN A 185 15.48 -5.35 -8.60
CA ASN A 185 15.79 -6.77 -8.80
C ASN A 185 17.28 -7.12 -8.61
N HIS A 186 18.03 -6.32 -7.85
CA HIS A 186 19.36 -6.76 -7.42
C HIS A 186 19.25 -8.01 -6.53
N VAL A 187 20.31 -8.82 -6.56
CA VAL A 187 20.40 -10.10 -5.85
C VAL A 187 21.59 -10.05 -4.91
N GLU A 188 21.36 -10.45 -3.68
CA GLU A 188 22.39 -10.66 -2.66
C GLU A 188 22.34 -12.10 -2.18
N ILE A 189 23.52 -12.68 -1.93
CA ILE A 189 23.65 -14.01 -1.32
C ILE A 189 24.39 -13.81 -0.01
N MET A 190 23.77 -14.19 1.09
CA MET A 190 24.29 -13.97 2.44
C MET A 190 23.78 -15.04 3.41
N PRO A 191 24.41 -15.21 4.59
CA PRO A 191 23.83 -15.96 5.70
C PRO A 191 22.44 -15.43 6.09
N LEU A 192 21.51 -16.32 6.43
CA LEU A 192 20.16 -15.95 6.89
C LEU A 192 20.19 -15.00 8.10
N GLY A 193 21.14 -15.20 9.02
CA GLY A 193 21.35 -14.33 10.17
C GLY A 193 21.65 -12.89 9.77
N ASP A 194 22.51 -12.68 8.77
CA ASP A 194 22.88 -11.35 8.28
C ASP A 194 21.68 -10.64 7.62
N PHE A 195 20.84 -11.39 6.88
CA PHE A 195 19.59 -10.85 6.34
C PHE A 195 18.61 -10.44 7.44
N ILE A 196 18.50 -11.25 8.50
CA ILE A 196 17.62 -10.96 9.64
C ILE A 196 18.10 -9.71 10.39
N ASP A 197 19.41 -9.59 10.63
CA ASP A 197 20.02 -8.43 11.26
C ASP A 197 19.84 -7.16 10.41
N PHE A 198 20.01 -7.28 9.08
CA PHE A 198 19.73 -6.19 8.14
C PHE A 198 18.27 -5.68 8.25
N CYS A 199 17.30 -6.59 8.42
CA CYS A 199 15.89 -6.21 8.50
C CYS A 199 15.51 -5.48 9.80
N VAL A 200 16.38 -5.41 10.82
CA VAL A 200 16.11 -4.67 12.08
C VAL A 200 15.67 -3.24 11.82
N GLN A 201 16.27 -2.58 10.82
CA GLN A 201 15.92 -1.21 10.44
C GLN A 201 14.43 -1.02 10.07
N TYR A 202 13.73 -2.09 9.66
CA TYR A 202 12.30 -2.04 9.29
C TYR A 202 11.37 -2.10 10.50
N LEU A 203 11.91 -2.40 11.68
CA LEU A 203 11.21 -2.39 12.96
C LEU A 203 11.34 -1.04 13.67
N ASP A 204 12.21 -0.14 13.19
CA ASP A 204 12.43 1.16 13.81
C ASP A 204 11.30 2.15 13.53
N GLY A 205 10.95 2.91 14.56
CA GLY A 205 9.99 4.02 14.49
C GLY A 205 8.52 3.62 14.55
N ASP A 206 7.65 4.63 14.50
CA ASP A 206 6.20 4.43 14.62
C ASP A 206 5.66 3.57 13.46
N GLY A 207 5.00 2.46 13.79
CA GLY A 207 4.51 1.50 12.80
C GLY A 207 5.56 0.57 12.18
N GLY A 208 6.76 0.48 12.76
CA GLY A 208 7.77 -0.52 12.39
C GLY A 208 7.22 -1.94 12.45
N MET A 209 7.38 -2.70 11.36
CA MET A 209 7.02 -4.12 11.27
C MET A 209 7.58 -4.73 9.99
N ILE A 210 7.67 -6.07 9.99
CA ILE A 210 8.01 -6.88 8.84
C ILE A 210 6.83 -7.82 8.54
N LEU A 211 6.26 -7.70 7.35
CA LEU A 211 5.30 -8.66 6.80
C LEU A 211 6.06 -9.81 6.14
N ASP A 212 5.75 -11.03 6.52
CA ASP A 212 6.23 -12.28 5.92
C ASP A 212 5.04 -13.01 5.25
N MET A 213 5.20 -13.41 4.00
CA MET A 213 4.20 -14.18 3.26
C MET A 213 4.87 -15.12 2.25
N PRO A 214 4.20 -16.18 1.78
CA PRO A 214 4.73 -17.02 0.71
C PRO A 214 4.94 -16.19 -0.55
N PHE A 215 5.97 -16.55 -1.31
CA PHE A 215 6.12 -16.09 -2.67
C PHE A 215 5.05 -16.73 -3.57
N LEU A 216 4.31 -15.89 -4.28
CA LEU A 216 3.24 -16.33 -5.18
C LEU A 216 3.82 -16.43 -6.59
N GLU A 217 4.12 -17.65 -7.03
CA GLU A 217 4.82 -17.92 -8.31
C GLU A 217 4.09 -17.38 -9.54
N ARG A 218 2.77 -17.29 -9.46
CA ARG A 218 1.88 -16.72 -10.48
C ARG A 218 2.05 -15.21 -10.67
N ILE A 219 2.93 -14.54 -9.91
CA ILE A 219 3.32 -13.15 -10.18
C ILE A 219 3.89 -12.95 -11.60
N LYS A 220 4.42 -14.01 -12.23
CA LYS A 220 4.82 -14.03 -13.64
C LYS A 220 3.65 -13.80 -14.61
N GLU A 221 2.44 -14.22 -14.23
CA GLU A 221 1.20 -13.92 -14.97
C GLU A 221 0.80 -12.45 -14.79
N GLY A 222 1.14 -11.86 -13.65
CA GLY A 222 1.04 -10.43 -13.37
C GLY A 222 0.42 -10.13 -12.01
N GLU A 223 0.27 -8.84 -11.72
CA GLU A 223 -0.47 -8.34 -10.57
C GLU A 223 -1.73 -7.64 -11.07
N ILE A 224 -2.89 -7.96 -10.50
CA ILE A 224 -4.14 -7.29 -10.85
C ILE A 224 -4.44 -6.22 -9.82
N ARG A 225 -4.64 -5.00 -10.30
CA ARG A 225 -5.05 -3.84 -9.50
C ARG A 225 -6.50 -3.51 -9.82
N VAL A 226 -7.35 -3.60 -8.82
CA VAL A 226 -8.77 -3.29 -8.88
C VAL A 226 -8.99 -1.89 -8.34
N PHE A 227 -9.53 -0.99 -9.15
CA PHE A 227 -9.91 0.35 -8.72
C PHE A 227 -11.35 0.33 -8.21
N MET A 228 -11.52 0.83 -6.99
CA MET A 228 -12.80 0.90 -6.31
C MET A 228 -13.27 2.34 -6.19
N LEU A 229 -14.54 2.57 -6.48
CA LEU A 229 -15.28 3.76 -6.04
C LEU A 229 -16.35 3.31 -5.07
N ARG A 230 -16.16 3.62 -3.78
CA ARG A 230 -16.97 3.05 -2.69
C ARG A 230 -16.96 1.51 -2.79
N ASN A 231 -18.11 0.90 -3.02
CA ASN A 231 -18.28 -0.55 -3.07
C ASN A 231 -18.35 -1.09 -4.51
N SER A 232 -18.02 -0.28 -5.51
CA SER A 232 -18.10 -0.65 -6.92
C SER A 232 -16.72 -0.71 -7.56
N VAL A 233 -16.44 -1.80 -8.29
CA VAL A 233 -15.28 -1.92 -9.17
C VAL A 233 -15.50 -1.02 -10.38
N VAL A 234 -14.59 -0.09 -10.64
CA VAL A 234 -14.72 0.88 -11.75
C VAL A 234 -13.68 0.70 -12.84
N ASN A 235 -12.54 0.08 -12.53
CA ASN A 235 -11.49 -0.17 -13.50
C ASN A 235 -10.57 -1.30 -13.01
N ILE A 236 -9.97 -2.03 -13.93
CA ILE A 236 -8.99 -3.07 -13.64
C ILE A 236 -7.70 -2.75 -14.39
N VAL A 237 -6.58 -2.89 -13.70
CA VAL A 237 -5.25 -2.73 -14.31
C VAL A 237 -4.46 -4.00 -14.10
N HIS A 238 -4.11 -4.67 -15.18
CA HIS A 238 -3.24 -5.84 -15.15
C HIS A 238 -1.80 -5.39 -15.41
N LYS A 239 -0.93 -5.67 -14.44
CA LYS A 239 0.46 -5.24 -14.40
C LYS A 239 1.35 -6.47 -14.56
N LYS A 240 1.78 -6.75 -15.79
CA LYS A 240 2.64 -7.90 -16.08
C LYS A 240 4.11 -7.50 -15.94
N PRO A 241 4.92 -8.15 -15.06
CA PRO A 241 6.36 -7.92 -14.98
C PRO A 241 7.07 -8.08 -16.32
N ALA A 242 8.29 -7.54 -16.43
CA ALA A 242 9.16 -7.81 -17.56
C ALA A 242 9.46 -9.32 -17.66
N GLU A 243 9.64 -9.84 -18.88
CA GLU A 243 10.00 -11.24 -19.09
C GLU A 243 11.49 -11.44 -18.78
N SER A 244 11.80 -11.76 -17.52
CA SER A 244 13.13 -12.25 -17.12
C SER A 244 13.00 -13.37 -16.07
N PRO A 245 14.02 -14.25 -15.92
CA PRO A 245 13.94 -15.40 -15.01
C PRO A 245 13.67 -15.04 -13.55
N ASP A 246 14.20 -13.90 -13.10
CA ASP A 246 14.13 -13.43 -11.71
C ASP A 246 13.18 -12.23 -11.51
N ALA A 247 12.58 -11.67 -12.58
CA ALA A 247 11.67 -10.54 -12.46
C ALA A 247 10.36 -10.94 -11.76
N PHE A 248 10.16 -10.38 -10.56
CA PHE A 248 8.87 -10.43 -9.86
C PHE A 248 8.32 -9.03 -9.57
N SER A 249 9.09 -7.97 -9.83
CA SER A 249 8.63 -6.59 -9.69
C SER A 249 7.70 -6.18 -10.83
N ALA A 250 6.46 -5.86 -10.48
CA ALA A 250 5.43 -5.40 -11.41
C ALA A 250 5.37 -3.85 -11.50
N THR A 251 6.48 -3.15 -11.32
CA THR A 251 6.54 -1.68 -11.41
C THR A 251 6.89 -1.24 -12.83
N LEU A 252 6.46 -0.03 -13.24
CA LEU A 252 6.85 0.51 -14.55
C LEU A 252 8.37 0.70 -14.65
N PHE A 253 9.02 1.09 -13.54
CA PHE A 253 10.46 1.29 -13.46
C PHE A 253 11.24 -0.01 -13.68
N SER A 254 10.67 -1.16 -13.32
CA SER A 254 11.23 -2.49 -13.59
C SER A 254 10.82 -3.06 -14.96
N GLY A 255 10.23 -2.26 -15.85
CA GLY A 255 9.87 -2.66 -17.22
C GLY A 255 8.51 -3.38 -17.35
N ALA A 256 7.65 -3.33 -16.34
CA ALA A 256 6.33 -3.96 -16.41
C ALA A 256 5.41 -3.30 -17.45
N LYS A 257 4.55 -4.09 -18.08
CA LYS A 257 3.51 -3.62 -19.01
C LYS A 257 2.16 -3.55 -18.31
N TYR A 258 1.47 -2.42 -18.45
CA TYR A 258 0.16 -2.19 -17.84
C TYR A 258 -0.93 -2.17 -18.91
N SER A 259 -1.98 -2.98 -18.74
CA SER A 259 -3.22 -2.89 -19.50
C SER A 259 -4.34 -2.38 -18.60
N TYR A 260 -5.19 -1.51 -19.16
CA TYR A 260 -6.35 -0.92 -18.48
C TYR A 260 -7.61 -1.53 -19.09
N GLU A 261 -8.46 -2.13 -18.26
CA GLU A 261 -9.52 -3.01 -18.71
C GLU A 261 -10.84 -2.76 -17.96
N SER A 262 -11.96 -2.93 -18.68
CA SER A 262 -13.29 -2.87 -18.09
C SER A 262 -13.51 -4.02 -17.10
N PRO A 263 -14.20 -3.78 -15.97
CA PRO A 263 -14.62 -4.84 -15.05
C PRO A 263 -15.38 -6.00 -15.72
N ASP A 264 -16.10 -5.74 -16.81
CA ASP A 264 -16.87 -6.76 -17.54
C ASP A 264 -16.01 -7.88 -18.15
N LYS A 265 -14.71 -7.63 -18.35
CA LYS A 265 -13.75 -8.64 -18.81
C LYS A 265 -13.31 -9.59 -17.69
N TRP A 266 -13.61 -9.27 -16.44
CA TRP A 266 -13.13 -9.98 -15.25
C TRP A 266 -14.29 -10.31 -14.28
N PRO A 267 -15.37 -10.96 -14.72
CA PRO A 267 -16.57 -11.15 -13.91
C PRO A 267 -16.29 -11.91 -12.61
N ASP A 268 -15.42 -12.93 -12.65
CA ASP A 268 -15.07 -13.74 -11.47
C ASP A 268 -14.26 -12.94 -10.45
N LEU A 269 -13.33 -12.11 -10.90
CA LEU A 269 -12.58 -11.21 -10.03
C LEU A 269 -13.49 -10.16 -9.39
N VAL A 270 -14.42 -9.58 -10.16
CA VAL A 270 -15.40 -8.63 -9.64
C VAL A 270 -16.28 -9.29 -8.59
N ALA A 271 -16.75 -10.52 -8.83
CA ALA A 271 -17.52 -11.28 -7.86
C ALA A 271 -16.71 -11.57 -6.58
N LEU A 272 -15.45 -11.98 -6.73
CA LEU A 272 -14.52 -12.23 -5.63
C LEU A 272 -14.34 -10.98 -4.76
N VAL A 273 -14.08 -9.82 -5.38
CA VAL A 273 -13.93 -8.55 -4.67
C VAL A 273 -15.21 -8.18 -3.94
N ASN A 274 -16.35 -8.20 -4.63
CA ASN A 274 -17.65 -7.86 -4.05
C ASN A 274 -18.01 -8.73 -2.84
N LYS A 275 -17.71 -10.04 -2.90
CA LYS A 275 -17.89 -10.97 -1.77
C LYS A 275 -17.07 -10.55 -0.54
N ASN A 276 -15.88 -10.00 -0.73
CA ASN A 276 -14.93 -9.68 0.33
C ASN A 276 -15.00 -8.21 0.81
N VAL A 277 -15.62 -7.28 0.08
CA VAL A 277 -15.69 -5.84 0.41
C VAL A 277 -16.12 -5.58 1.86
N SER A 278 -17.16 -6.26 2.34
CA SER A 278 -17.67 -6.07 3.70
C SER A 278 -16.66 -6.49 4.76
N VAL A 279 -15.99 -7.63 4.56
CA VAL A 279 -14.98 -8.15 5.47
C VAL A 279 -13.73 -7.25 5.46
N ILE A 280 -13.32 -6.78 4.28
CA ILE A 280 -12.21 -5.83 4.13
C ILE A 280 -12.48 -4.58 4.95
N ARG A 281 -13.66 -3.98 4.80
CA ARG A 281 -14.06 -2.80 5.57
C ARG A 281 -14.03 -3.06 7.06
N GLN A 282 -14.70 -4.13 7.51
CA GLN A 282 -14.77 -4.48 8.92
C GLN A 282 -13.38 -4.63 9.56
N ARG A 283 -12.47 -5.34 8.89
CA ARG A 283 -11.14 -5.66 9.44
C ARG A 283 -10.12 -4.54 9.30
N LEU A 284 -10.35 -3.58 8.39
CA LEU A 284 -9.47 -2.43 8.16
C LEU A 284 -10.04 -1.13 8.76
N GLY A 285 -10.80 -1.23 9.85
CA GLY A 285 -11.23 -0.10 10.68
C GLY A 285 -12.67 0.37 10.47
N ASN A 286 -13.47 -0.35 9.69
CA ASN A 286 -14.89 -0.10 9.46
C ASN A 286 -15.24 1.29 8.87
N TYR A 287 -14.30 1.86 8.12
CA TYR A 287 -14.52 3.09 7.36
C TYR A 287 -15.06 2.79 5.96
N ASP A 288 -15.55 3.83 5.27
CA ASP A 288 -15.76 3.76 3.83
C ASP A 288 -14.44 3.43 3.12
N LEU A 289 -14.53 2.60 2.07
CA LEU A 289 -13.36 2.24 1.26
C LEU A 289 -12.74 3.52 0.70
N PRO A 290 -11.43 3.76 0.91
CA PRO A 290 -10.78 4.88 0.29
C PRO A 290 -10.88 4.77 -1.23
N PRO A 291 -11.05 5.88 -1.98
CA PRO A 291 -10.90 5.88 -3.42
C PRO A 291 -9.51 5.35 -3.74
N GLY A 292 -9.43 4.12 -4.26
CA GLY A 292 -8.24 3.35 -3.96
C GLY A 292 -8.11 2.04 -4.73
N ARG A 293 -6.93 1.45 -4.55
CA ARG A 293 -6.42 0.30 -5.28
C ARG A 293 -6.50 -0.91 -4.36
N LEU A 294 -7.29 -1.91 -4.73
CA LEU A 294 -7.17 -3.24 -4.15
C LEU A 294 -6.22 -4.04 -5.04
N HIS A 295 -5.19 -4.64 -4.44
CA HIS A 295 -4.25 -5.49 -5.16
C HIS A 295 -4.66 -6.95 -4.95
N VAL A 296 -5.07 -7.61 -6.02
CA VAL A 296 -5.33 -9.05 -6.03
C VAL A 296 -4.19 -9.68 -6.83
N LYS A 297 -3.40 -10.52 -6.15
CA LYS A 297 -2.36 -11.29 -6.83
C LYS A 297 -3.03 -12.51 -7.46
N SER A 298 -2.81 -12.70 -8.76
CA SER A 298 -3.21 -13.92 -9.46
C SER A 298 -2.47 -15.12 -8.91
#